data_AF-A0A1V6H4B3-F1
#
_entry.id   AF-A0A1V6H4B3-F1
#
_cell.length_a   1.000
_cell.length_b   1.000
_cell.length_c   1.000
_cell.angle_alpha   90.00
_cell.angle_beta   90.00
_cell.angle_gamma   90.00
#
_symmetry.space_group_name_H-M   'P 1'
#
loop_
_entity.id
_entity.type
_entity.pdbx_description
1 polymer ?
#
loop_
_entity_poly.entity_id
_entity_poly.type
_entity_poly.pdbx_seq_one_letter_code
_entity_poly.pdbx_strand_id
1 'polypeptide(L)'
;MRRVLADVLYHPEYLNYLKELRLTSSFVCGELSQSNIRKISAEGLFYVFNRCDQKMAKRLASQELLVLKFGLEELLFTKEPFEKRLREVSELFGLTDWDLAPLLFYTAPSFFFLPREEVRAYVENRFRISTKDSTFYHYNQQLKKAFEGSEEQKSFRKPMEFVAAVMTFFREEERRLELVDKEDSRILEEMADSLLTIDPFRIDPKLVSWLKDLYDSFTETQKGAFRELATRKRLHPYIRRLVTDDERKGAIIDGSNLMMAGLYKPDPRRFLLLLNVMGVHKPLLFPFLIIFDANADHLVQTDRDFWETRFLNNPSVIFHSPADEWILKFAQEKRCAVISNDRFRDYERSSVEILRFAPEKGKLYLT
;
A
#
# COMPACT_ATOMS: atom_id res chain seq x y z
N MET A 1 -7.46 8.99 8.72
CA MET A 1 -7.74 7.98 9.77
C MET A 1 -7.80 6.62 9.09
N ARG A 2 -6.98 5.62 9.46
CA ARG A 2 -7.07 4.28 8.83
C ARG A 2 -8.37 3.62 9.33
N ARG A 3 -9.29 3.29 8.42
CA ARG A 3 -10.50 2.53 8.78
C ARG A 3 -10.07 1.18 9.36
N VAL A 4 -10.73 0.76 10.43
CA VAL A 4 -10.57 -0.56 11.04
C VAL A 4 -11.79 -1.41 10.72
N LEU A 5 -11.65 -2.73 10.78
CA LEU A 5 -12.76 -3.64 10.46
C LEU A 5 -13.99 -3.40 11.36
N ALA A 6 -13.79 -2.91 12.59
CA ALA A 6 -14.88 -2.56 13.50
C ALA A 6 -15.81 -1.45 12.95
N ASP A 7 -15.34 -0.62 12.01
CA ASP A 7 -16.12 0.48 11.45
C ASP A 7 -17.32 -0.02 10.61
N VAL A 8 -17.32 -1.29 10.19
CA VAL A 8 -18.41 -1.86 9.39
C VAL A 8 -19.51 -2.55 10.21
N LEU A 9 -19.40 -2.59 11.54
CA LEU A 9 -20.28 -3.37 12.44
C LEU A 9 -21.78 -3.05 12.31
N TYR A 10 -22.12 -1.87 11.79
CA TYR A 10 -23.49 -1.44 11.54
C TYR A 10 -23.75 -1.02 10.09
N HIS A 11 -22.82 -1.36 9.19
CA HIS A 11 -22.98 -1.03 7.78
C HIS A 11 -24.16 -1.83 7.18
N PRO A 12 -25.07 -1.22 6.40
CA PRO A 12 -26.20 -1.96 5.81
C PRO A 12 -25.77 -3.17 4.99
N GLU A 13 -24.63 -3.07 4.29
CA GLU A 13 -24.11 -4.20 3.51
C GLU A 13 -23.56 -5.33 4.36
N TYR A 14 -22.96 -5.00 5.51
CA TYR A 14 -22.52 -6.02 6.47
C TYR A 14 -23.71 -6.84 6.96
N LEU A 15 -24.81 -6.17 7.31
CA LEU A 15 -26.04 -6.84 7.75
C LEU A 15 -26.65 -7.70 6.63
N ASN A 16 -26.61 -7.22 5.38
CA ASN A 16 -27.08 -7.98 4.23
C ASN A 16 -26.23 -9.23 3.98
N TYR A 17 -24.90 -9.09 3.92
CA TYR A 17 -24.01 -10.24 3.77
C TYR A 17 -24.19 -11.25 4.89
N LEU A 18 -24.24 -10.79 6.14
CA LEU A 18 -24.45 -11.68 7.28
C LEU A 18 -25.78 -12.43 7.19
N LYS A 19 -26.85 -11.76 6.75
CA LYS A 19 -28.16 -12.39 6.51
C LYS A 19 -28.08 -13.45 5.41
N GLU A 20 -27.44 -13.14 4.28
CA GLU A 20 -27.27 -14.09 3.17
C GLU A 20 -26.47 -15.32 3.58
N LEU A 21 -25.34 -15.14 4.27
CA LEU A 21 -24.52 -16.26 4.75
C LEU A 21 -25.32 -17.16 5.72
N ARG A 22 -26.13 -16.55 6.60
CA ARG A 22 -27.01 -17.29 7.53
C ARG A 22 -28.09 -18.08 6.79
N LEU A 23 -28.73 -17.48 5.79
CA LEU A 23 -29.75 -18.15 4.99
C LEU A 23 -29.16 -19.35 4.22
N THR A 24 -28.00 -19.15 3.59
CA THR A 24 -27.30 -20.22 2.86
C THR A 24 -26.87 -21.33 3.81
N SER A 25 -26.27 -21.01 4.97
CA SER A 25 -25.89 -22.02 5.96
C SER A 25 -27.11 -22.78 6.50
N SER A 26 -28.20 -22.09 6.83
CA SER A 26 -29.43 -22.74 7.29
C SER A 26 -30.00 -23.71 6.25
N PHE A 27 -29.99 -23.33 4.97
CA PHE A 27 -30.40 -24.19 3.87
C PHE A 27 -29.50 -25.41 3.74
N VAL A 28 -28.18 -25.21 3.66
CA VAL A 28 -27.20 -26.29 3.50
C VAL A 28 -27.26 -27.28 4.67
N CYS A 29 -27.34 -26.80 5.91
CA CYS A 29 -27.49 -27.65 7.09
C CYS A 29 -28.81 -28.44 7.09
N GLY A 30 -29.89 -27.86 6.58
CA GLY A 30 -31.18 -28.54 6.46
C GLY A 30 -31.12 -29.70 5.45
N GLU A 31 -30.62 -29.43 4.25
CA GLU A 31 -30.52 -30.41 3.17
C GLU A 31 -29.50 -31.51 3.47
N LEU A 32 -28.36 -31.15 4.07
CA LEU A 32 -27.30 -32.08 4.42
C LEU A 32 -27.43 -32.67 5.82
N SER A 33 -28.59 -32.56 6.47
CA SER A 33 -28.83 -33.24 7.74
C SER A 33 -28.76 -34.76 7.60
N GLN A 34 -28.45 -35.46 8.69
CA GLN A 34 -28.27 -36.92 8.70
C GLN A 34 -29.50 -37.69 8.16
N SER A 35 -30.72 -37.15 8.34
CA SER A 35 -31.94 -37.75 7.80
C SER A 35 -32.19 -37.46 6.33
N ASN A 36 -31.65 -36.35 5.81
CA ASN A 36 -31.97 -35.84 4.46
C ASN A 36 -30.91 -36.22 3.43
N ILE A 37 -29.64 -36.31 3.83
CA ILE A 37 -28.53 -36.69 2.95
C ILE A 37 -28.73 -38.04 2.25
N ARG A 38 -29.47 -38.97 2.87
CA ARG A 38 -29.81 -40.27 2.28
C ARG A 38 -30.89 -40.14 1.19
N LYS A 39 -31.78 -39.16 1.32
CA LYS A 39 -32.98 -38.98 0.50
C LYS A 39 -32.80 -37.97 -0.62
N ILE A 40 -31.83 -37.06 -0.51
CA ILE A 40 -31.60 -36.00 -1.49
C ILE A 40 -31.29 -36.58 -2.89
N SER A 41 -31.82 -35.94 -3.93
CA SER A 41 -31.56 -36.32 -5.32
C SER A 41 -30.21 -35.76 -5.80
N ALA A 42 -29.78 -36.17 -7.00
CA ALA A 42 -28.60 -35.60 -7.64
C ALA A 42 -28.77 -34.10 -7.91
N GLU A 43 -29.95 -33.68 -8.37
CA GLU A 43 -30.28 -32.28 -8.60
C GLU A 43 -30.29 -31.49 -7.29
N GLY A 44 -30.80 -32.08 -6.20
CA GLY A 44 -30.78 -31.48 -4.88
C GLY A 44 -29.35 -31.24 -4.37
N LEU A 45 -28.47 -32.25 -4.48
CA LEU A 45 -27.06 -32.09 -4.12
C LEU A 45 -26.35 -31.07 -5.00
N PHE A 46 -26.60 -31.09 -6.31
CA PHE A 46 -26.05 -30.09 -7.21
C PHE A 46 -26.47 -28.68 -6.80
N TYR A 47 -27.75 -28.49 -6.43
CA TYR A 47 -28.24 -27.21 -5.93
C TYR A 47 -27.54 -26.78 -4.63
N VAL A 48 -27.35 -27.69 -3.69
CA VAL A 48 -26.60 -27.45 -2.44
C VAL A 48 -25.16 -27.04 -2.73
N PHE A 49 -24.46 -27.79 -3.58
CA PHE A 49 -23.08 -27.46 -3.95
C PHE A 49 -22.99 -26.12 -4.67
N ASN A 50 -23.91 -25.83 -5.59
CA ASN A 50 -23.92 -24.59 -6.36
C ASN A 50 -24.20 -23.37 -5.46
N ARG A 51 -24.97 -23.55 -4.38
CA ARG A 51 -25.17 -22.54 -3.33
C ARG A 51 -23.91 -22.29 -2.50
N CYS A 52 -23.08 -23.31 -2.30
CA CYS A 52 -21.82 -23.18 -1.58
C CYS A 52 -20.75 -22.52 -2.46
N ASP A 53 -20.48 -23.12 -3.63
CA ASP A 53 -19.53 -22.65 -4.64
C ASP A 53 -19.81 -23.29 -6.01
N GLN A 54 -19.89 -22.46 -7.05
CA GLN A 54 -20.22 -22.93 -8.40
C GLN A 54 -19.11 -23.77 -9.04
N LYS A 55 -17.83 -23.51 -8.72
CA LYS A 55 -16.70 -24.27 -9.28
C LYS A 55 -16.68 -25.68 -8.68
N MET A 56 -16.88 -25.79 -7.37
CA MET A 56 -17.04 -27.06 -6.67
C MET A 56 -18.22 -27.86 -7.25
N ALA A 57 -19.39 -27.23 -7.43
CA ALA A 57 -20.57 -27.88 -7.99
C ALA A 57 -20.33 -28.48 -9.38
N LYS A 58 -19.65 -27.75 -10.27
CA LYS A 58 -19.30 -28.24 -11.61
C LYS A 58 -18.37 -29.45 -11.58
N ARG A 59 -17.41 -29.47 -10.66
CA ARG A 59 -16.47 -30.60 -10.51
C ARG A 59 -17.16 -31.84 -9.93
N LEU A 60 -18.14 -31.64 -9.05
CA LEU A 60 -18.92 -32.73 -8.45
C LEU A 60 -20.07 -33.22 -9.32
N ALA A 61 -20.47 -32.47 -10.36
CA ALA A 61 -21.61 -32.82 -11.21
C ALA A 61 -21.46 -34.14 -11.96
N SER A 62 -20.23 -34.57 -12.24
CA SER A 62 -19.93 -35.84 -12.92
C SER A 62 -19.80 -37.04 -11.97
N GLN A 63 -19.86 -36.82 -10.66
CA GLN A 63 -19.70 -37.88 -9.67
C GLN A 63 -20.99 -38.66 -9.49
N GLU A 64 -20.88 -39.96 -9.25
CA GLU A 64 -22.05 -40.80 -8.96
C GLU A 64 -22.73 -40.37 -7.66
N LEU A 65 -24.07 -40.33 -7.67
CA LEU A 65 -24.86 -39.89 -6.52
C LEU A 65 -24.53 -40.67 -5.23
N LEU A 66 -24.30 -41.97 -5.34
CA LEU A 66 -23.98 -42.82 -4.19
C LEU A 66 -22.62 -42.45 -3.58
N VAL A 67 -21.61 -42.18 -4.43
CA VAL A 67 -20.29 -41.73 -4.01
C VAL A 67 -20.38 -40.40 -3.27
N LEU A 68 -21.14 -39.44 -3.82
CA LEU A 68 -21.36 -38.15 -3.19
C LEU A 68 -22.03 -38.27 -1.82
N LYS A 69 -23.09 -39.08 -1.70
CA LYS A 69 -23.79 -39.31 -0.43
C LYS A 69 -22.87 -39.94 0.60
N PHE A 70 -22.17 -41.00 0.22
CA PHE A 70 -21.24 -41.70 1.11
C PHE A 70 -20.13 -40.76 1.61
N GLY A 71 -19.47 -40.03 0.71
CA GLY A 71 -18.41 -39.11 1.08
C GLY A 71 -18.89 -37.98 1.98
N LEU A 72 -20.09 -37.44 1.74
CA LEU A 72 -20.67 -36.43 2.61
C LEU A 72 -21.08 -36.98 3.98
N GLU A 73 -21.62 -38.20 4.06
CA GLU A 73 -21.93 -38.85 5.33
C GLU A 73 -20.66 -39.08 6.15
N GLU A 74 -19.59 -39.55 5.51
CA GLU A 74 -18.28 -39.73 6.13
C GLU A 74 -17.74 -38.38 6.64
N LEU A 75 -17.75 -37.35 5.79
CA LEU A 75 -17.21 -36.04 6.15
C LEU A 75 -17.95 -35.37 7.32
N LEU A 76 -19.28 -35.50 7.38
CA LEU A 76 -20.11 -34.71 8.29
C LEU A 76 -20.49 -35.45 9.58
N PHE A 77 -20.63 -36.78 9.56
CA PHE A 77 -21.33 -37.49 10.65
C PHE A 77 -20.54 -38.59 11.35
N THR A 78 -19.40 -39.02 10.83
CA THR A 78 -18.60 -40.06 11.49
C THR A 78 -17.68 -39.50 12.56
N LYS A 79 -17.20 -40.39 13.45
CA LYS A 79 -16.43 -40.02 14.65
C LYS A 79 -14.91 -40.04 14.43
N GLU A 80 -14.44 -40.38 13.24
CA GLU A 80 -13.00 -40.40 12.97
C GLU A 80 -12.41 -38.97 13.01
N PRO A 81 -11.07 -38.84 13.20
CA PRO A 81 -10.40 -37.54 13.16
C PRO A 81 -10.76 -36.77 11.89
N PHE A 82 -11.26 -35.54 12.05
CA PHE A 82 -11.81 -34.75 10.94
C PHE A 82 -10.82 -34.55 9.79
N GLU A 83 -9.54 -34.35 10.10
CA GLU A 83 -8.48 -34.20 9.08
C GLU A 83 -8.34 -35.43 8.20
N LYS A 84 -8.42 -36.63 8.79
CA LYS A 84 -8.37 -37.90 8.05
C LYS A 84 -9.59 -38.01 7.13
N ARG A 85 -10.79 -37.75 7.65
CA ARG A 85 -12.05 -37.79 6.89
C ARG A 85 -12.05 -36.81 5.73
N LEU A 86 -11.59 -35.58 5.97
CA LEU A 86 -11.49 -34.55 4.94
C LEU A 86 -10.55 -34.98 3.81
N ARG A 87 -9.37 -35.52 4.14
CA ARG A 87 -8.42 -36.02 3.14
C ARG A 87 -9.02 -37.15 2.31
N GLU A 88 -9.62 -38.15 2.94
CA GLU A 88 -10.20 -39.31 2.25
C GLU A 88 -11.37 -38.91 1.34
N VAL A 89 -12.22 -37.99 1.79
CA VAL A 89 -13.35 -37.48 1.00
C VAL A 89 -12.88 -36.57 -0.13
N SER A 90 -11.87 -35.75 0.10
CA SER A 90 -11.20 -34.98 -0.96
C SER A 90 -10.66 -35.89 -2.06
N GLU A 91 -9.96 -36.95 -1.71
CA GLU A 91 -9.46 -37.96 -2.66
C GLU A 91 -10.61 -38.65 -3.40
N LEU A 92 -11.65 -39.09 -2.67
CA LEU A 92 -12.83 -39.75 -3.24
C LEU A 92 -13.54 -38.86 -4.27
N PHE A 93 -13.61 -37.56 -4.03
CA PHE A 93 -14.26 -36.60 -4.93
C PHE A 93 -13.33 -36.08 -6.03
N GLY A 94 -12.04 -36.41 -6.02
CA GLY A 94 -11.05 -35.81 -6.92
C GLY A 94 -10.91 -34.29 -6.72
N LEU A 95 -11.03 -33.85 -5.47
CA LEU A 95 -10.97 -32.45 -5.03
C LEU A 95 -9.81 -32.24 -4.05
N THR A 96 -9.37 -31.00 -3.92
CA THR A 96 -8.53 -30.59 -2.78
C THR A 96 -9.40 -30.25 -1.58
N ASP A 97 -8.82 -30.14 -0.40
CA ASP A 97 -9.57 -29.69 0.78
C ASP A 97 -9.98 -28.20 0.69
N TRP A 98 -9.21 -27.40 -0.06
CA TRP A 98 -9.58 -26.03 -0.44
C TRP A 98 -10.85 -25.96 -1.28
N ASP A 99 -11.06 -26.92 -2.19
CA ASP A 99 -12.28 -26.98 -2.99
C ASP A 99 -13.52 -27.28 -2.13
N LEU A 100 -13.34 -28.02 -1.02
CA LEU A 100 -14.41 -28.35 -0.07
C LEU A 100 -14.63 -27.29 1.02
N ALA A 101 -13.72 -26.33 1.15
CA ALA A 101 -13.80 -25.30 2.17
C ALA A 101 -15.13 -24.51 2.21
N PRO A 102 -15.74 -24.12 1.07
CA PRO A 102 -17.05 -23.46 1.08
C PRO A 102 -18.15 -24.33 1.68
N LEU A 103 -18.15 -25.62 1.38
CA LEU A 103 -19.11 -26.57 1.96
C LEU A 103 -18.94 -26.64 3.49
N LEU A 104 -17.69 -26.79 3.95
CA LEU A 104 -17.37 -26.83 5.39
C LEU A 104 -17.78 -25.55 6.13
N PHE A 105 -17.59 -24.39 5.50
CA PHE A 105 -18.06 -23.12 6.03
C PHE A 105 -19.57 -23.10 6.23
N TYR A 106 -20.36 -23.54 5.25
CA TYR A 106 -21.82 -23.48 5.36
C TYR A 106 -22.42 -24.57 6.25
N THR A 107 -21.78 -25.74 6.38
CA THR A 107 -22.22 -26.80 7.30
C THR A 107 -21.81 -26.53 8.76
N ALA A 108 -20.70 -25.83 8.99
CA ALA A 108 -20.18 -25.53 10.32
C ALA A 108 -19.61 -24.10 10.42
N PRO A 109 -20.46 -23.05 10.27
CA PRO A 109 -20.03 -21.64 10.18
C PRO A 109 -19.46 -21.04 11.47
N SER A 110 -19.56 -21.79 12.57
CA SER A 110 -18.93 -21.41 13.86
C SER A 110 -17.48 -21.89 13.97
N PHE A 111 -17.04 -22.77 13.06
CA PHE A 111 -15.72 -23.43 13.11
C PHE A 111 -14.83 -23.09 11.94
N PHE A 112 -15.42 -22.96 10.74
CA PHE A 112 -14.66 -22.70 9.52
C PHE A 112 -14.84 -21.26 9.06
N PHE A 113 -13.77 -20.70 8.50
CA PHE A 113 -13.76 -19.43 7.80
C PHE A 113 -13.92 -19.69 6.29
N LEU A 114 -14.70 -18.87 5.61
CA LEU A 114 -14.86 -18.97 4.15
C LEU A 114 -13.62 -18.36 3.48
N PRO A 115 -12.80 -19.14 2.74
CA PRO A 115 -11.54 -18.65 2.20
C PRO A 115 -11.71 -17.89 0.87
N ARG A 116 -12.57 -16.87 0.85
CA ARG A 116 -12.66 -15.97 -0.31
C ARG A 116 -11.37 -15.17 -0.48
N GLU A 117 -11.15 -14.61 -1.67
CA GLU A 117 -9.94 -13.86 -2.01
C GLU A 117 -9.71 -12.69 -1.04
N GLU A 118 -10.77 -11.94 -0.74
CA GLU A 118 -10.77 -10.81 0.19
C GLU A 118 -10.40 -11.24 1.61
N VAL A 119 -10.96 -12.38 2.06
CA VAL A 119 -10.65 -12.96 3.38
C VAL A 119 -9.19 -13.39 3.44
N ARG A 120 -8.68 -14.06 2.39
CA ARG A 120 -7.28 -14.49 2.33
C ARG A 120 -6.33 -13.30 2.32
N ALA A 121 -6.60 -12.28 1.51
CA ALA A 121 -5.82 -11.05 1.45
C ALA A 121 -5.80 -10.31 2.80
N TYR A 122 -6.96 -10.22 3.46
CA TYR A 122 -7.03 -9.63 4.80
C TYR A 122 -6.19 -10.42 5.80
N VAL A 123 -6.34 -11.74 5.82
CA VAL A 123 -5.66 -12.63 6.78
C VAL A 123 -4.15 -12.63 6.59
N GLU A 124 -3.66 -12.65 5.35
CA GLU A 124 -2.22 -12.59 5.05
C GLU A 124 -1.61 -11.26 5.50
N ASN A 125 -2.31 -10.14 5.27
CA ASN A 125 -1.84 -8.83 5.67
C ASN A 125 -1.91 -8.62 7.19
N ARG A 126 -3.01 -9.05 7.82
CA ARG A 126 -3.33 -8.76 9.21
C ARG A 126 -2.73 -9.76 10.19
N PHE A 127 -2.85 -11.04 9.90
CA PHE A 127 -2.43 -12.14 10.77
C PHE A 127 -1.13 -12.81 10.31
N ARG A 128 -0.60 -12.45 9.13
CA ARG A 128 0.63 -13.03 8.55
C ARG A 128 0.53 -14.54 8.31
N ILE A 129 -0.69 -15.02 8.03
CA ILE A 129 -0.94 -16.42 7.69
C ILE A 129 -0.99 -16.53 6.17
N SER A 130 -0.08 -17.31 5.60
CA SER A 130 -0.04 -17.57 4.16
C SER A 130 -0.89 -18.79 3.81
N THR A 131 -1.45 -18.81 2.61
CA THR A 131 -2.09 -20.01 2.05
C THR A 131 -1.08 -20.93 1.36
N LYS A 132 0.17 -20.48 1.15
CA LYS A 132 1.22 -21.25 0.46
C LYS A 132 1.58 -22.48 1.27
N ASP A 133 1.66 -23.62 0.58
CA ASP A 133 2.13 -24.91 1.12
C ASP A 133 1.34 -25.43 2.33
N SER A 134 0.06 -25.01 2.48
CA SER A 134 -0.82 -25.45 3.57
C SER A 134 -2.14 -26.04 3.06
N THR A 135 -2.61 -27.08 3.75
CA THR A 135 -3.97 -27.59 3.59
C THR A 135 -4.96 -26.55 4.15
N PHE A 136 -6.18 -26.47 3.59
CA PHE A 136 -7.23 -25.61 4.13
C PHE A 136 -7.48 -25.90 5.61
N TYR A 137 -7.45 -27.16 6.03
CA TYR A 137 -7.63 -27.52 7.43
C TYR A 137 -6.60 -26.84 8.34
N HIS A 138 -5.30 -26.93 8.01
CA HIS A 138 -4.25 -26.30 8.81
C HIS A 138 -4.34 -24.77 8.76
N TYR A 139 -4.61 -24.19 7.58
CA TYR A 139 -4.86 -22.76 7.44
C TYR A 139 -5.99 -22.30 8.37
N ASN A 140 -7.11 -23.02 8.39
CA ASN A 140 -8.27 -22.68 9.22
C ASN A 140 -7.96 -22.77 10.72
N GLN A 141 -7.17 -23.76 11.16
CA GLN A 141 -6.74 -23.86 12.56
C GLN A 141 -5.82 -22.71 12.96
N GLN A 142 -4.86 -22.34 12.10
CA GLN A 142 -3.99 -21.19 12.34
C GLN A 142 -4.79 -19.90 12.41
N LEU A 143 -5.71 -19.69 11.47
CA LEU A 143 -6.58 -18.52 11.45
C LEU A 143 -7.47 -18.46 12.68
N LYS A 144 -8.10 -19.57 13.06
CA LYS A 144 -8.92 -19.63 14.27
C LYS A 144 -8.12 -19.23 15.50
N LYS A 145 -6.92 -19.77 15.67
CA LYS A 145 -6.02 -19.44 16.79
C LYS A 145 -5.58 -17.97 16.77
N ALA A 146 -5.30 -17.40 15.59
CA ALA A 146 -4.90 -16.00 15.47
C ALA A 146 -6.06 -15.02 15.68
N PHE A 147 -7.27 -15.43 15.29
CA PHE A 147 -8.50 -14.70 15.51
C PHE A 147 -8.90 -14.73 16.99
N GLU A 148 -8.74 -15.86 17.66
CA GLU A 148 -8.91 -15.98 19.10
C GLU A 148 -7.88 -15.10 19.84
N GLY A 149 -8.34 -14.03 20.46
CA GLY A 149 -7.52 -13.02 21.13
C GLY A 149 -7.21 -11.79 20.28
N SER A 150 -7.74 -11.69 19.06
CA SER A 150 -7.56 -10.52 18.20
C SER A 150 -8.54 -9.38 18.54
N GLU A 151 -8.23 -8.16 18.10
CA GLU A 151 -9.16 -7.02 18.23
C GLU A 151 -10.44 -7.25 17.41
N GLU A 152 -10.33 -7.94 16.28
CA GLU A 152 -11.46 -8.28 15.41
C GLU A 152 -12.46 -9.20 16.14
N GLN A 153 -12.00 -10.11 16.99
CA GLN A 153 -12.87 -10.98 17.78
C GLN A 153 -13.76 -10.20 18.77
N LYS A 154 -13.29 -9.04 19.25
CA LYS A 154 -14.09 -8.18 20.16
C LYS A 154 -15.35 -7.66 19.47
N SER A 155 -15.27 -7.42 18.16
CA SER A 155 -16.38 -6.92 17.33
C SER A 155 -17.17 -8.04 16.67
N PHE A 156 -16.50 -9.11 16.23
CA PHE A 156 -17.10 -10.21 15.46
C PHE A 156 -16.84 -11.52 16.21
N ARG A 157 -17.87 -12.11 16.81
CA ARG A 157 -17.67 -13.24 17.73
C ARG A 157 -17.53 -14.58 17.00
N LYS A 158 -18.02 -14.67 15.77
CA LYS A 158 -18.07 -15.90 14.98
C LYS A 158 -17.33 -15.75 13.65
N PRO A 159 -16.76 -16.84 13.08
CA PRO A 159 -16.13 -16.81 11.76
C PRO A 159 -17.03 -16.21 10.67
N MET A 160 -18.32 -16.54 10.66
CA MET A 160 -19.28 -15.97 9.71
C MET A 160 -19.44 -14.44 9.83
N GLU A 161 -19.42 -13.88 11.05
CA GLU A 161 -19.50 -12.44 11.27
C GLU A 161 -18.22 -11.76 10.78
N PHE A 162 -17.07 -12.36 11.06
CA PHE A 162 -15.78 -11.87 10.55
C PHE A 162 -15.73 -11.90 9.02
N VAL A 163 -16.14 -13.00 8.39
CA VAL A 163 -16.21 -13.11 6.92
C VAL A 163 -17.10 -12.01 6.33
N ALA A 164 -18.32 -11.82 6.86
CA ALA A 164 -19.21 -10.76 6.38
C ALA A 164 -18.59 -9.36 6.52
N ALA A 165 -17.88 -9.11 7.61
CA ALA A 165 -17.20 -7.84 7.85
C ALA A 165 -16.08 -7.59 6.83
N VAL A 166 -15.23 -8.59 6.57
CA VAL A 166 -14.13 -8.47 5.60
C VAL A 166 -14.67 -8.23 4.20
N MET A 167 -15.70 -8.97 3.77
CA MET A 167 -16.33 -8.77 2.47
C MET A 167 -16.87 -7.34 2.32
N THR A 168 -17.48 -6.80 3.37
CA THR A 168 -18.01 -5.42 3.36
C THR A 168 -16.89 -4.39 3.30
N PHE A 169 -15.81 -4.61 4.06
CA PHE A 169 -14.65 -3.72 4.10
C PHE A 169 -14.00 -3.55 2.73
N PHE A 170 -13.73 -4.66 2.03
CA PHE A 170 -13.12 -4.62 0.70
C PHE A 170 -14.04 -3.97 -0.34
N ARG A 171 -15.34 -4.26 -0.29
CA ARG A 171 -16.30 -3.65 -1.22
C ARG A 171 -16.43 -2.14 -1.04
N GLU A 172 -16.38 -1.66 0.21
CA GLU A 172 -16.36 -0.22 0.49
C GLU A 172 -15.06 0.44 0.00
N GLU A 173 -13.93 -0.26 0.07
CA GLU A 173 -12.66 0.20 -0.47
C GLU A 173 -12.69 0.26 -2.01
N GLU A 174 -13.21 -0.79 -2.67
CA GLU A 174 -13.42 -0.83 -4.12
C GLU A 174 -14.38 0.28 -4.57
N ARG A 175 -15.53 0.45 -3.92
CA ARG A 175 -16.45 1.55 -4.25
C ARG A 175 -15.82 2.91 -4.09
N ARG A 176 -14.95 3.09 -3.09
CA ARG A 176 -14.23 4.36 -2.92
C ARG A 176 -13.29 4.62 -4.11
N LEU A 177 -12.70 3.57 -4.68
CA LEU A 177 -11.87 3.68 -5.88
C LEU A 177 -12.73 3.89 -7.13
N GLU A 178 -13.91 3.27 -7.22
CA GLU A 178 -14.88 3.44 -8.32
C GLU A 178 -15.55 4.83 -8.32
N LEU A 179 -15.63 5.50 -7.17
CA LEU A 179 -16.19 6.86 -7.04
C LEU A 179 -15.29 7.96 -7.65
N VAL A 180 -14.11 7.63 -8.15
CA VAL A 180 -13.31 8.53 -9.00
C VAL A 180 -13.83 8.36 -10.43
N ASP A 181 -14.71 9.24 -10.89
CA ASP A 181 -15.27 9.21 -12.25
C ASP A 181 -14.13 9.27 -13.31
N LYS A 182 -14.41 8.87 -14.55
CA LYS A 182 -13.45 8.88 -15.67
C LYS A 182 -12.81 10.25 -15.88
N GLU A 183 -13.58 11.32 -15.66
CA GLU A 183 -13.09 12.69 -15.78
C GLU A 183 -12.06 13.01 -14.69
N ASP A 184 -12.34 12.62 -13.43
CA ASP A 184 -11.41 12.77 -12.32
C ASP A 184 -10.13 11.96 -12.58
N SER A 185 -10.26 10.73 -13.07
CA SER A 185 -9.12 9.89 -13.44
C SER A 185 -8.24 10.58 -14.50
N ARG A 186 -8.85 11.26 -15.48
CA ARG A 186 -8.11 12.03 -16.50
C ARG A 186 -7.36 13.20 -15.87
N ILE A 187 -8.00 13.98 -14.99
CA ILE A 187 -7.36 15.10 -14.29
C ILE A 187 -6.18 14.62 -13.44
N LEU A 188 -6.33 13.50 -12.72
CA LEU A 188 -5.25 12.91 -11.92
C LEU A 188 -4.07 12.46 -12.79
N GLU A 189 -4.35 11.84 -13.94
CA GLU A 189 -3.35 11.42 -14.93
C GLU A 189 -2.61 12.64 -15.53
N GLU A 190 -3.33 13.68 -15.96
CA GLU A 190 -2.77 14.93 -16.48
C GLU A 190 -1.87 15.64 -15.45
N MET A 191 -2.30 15.67 -14.18
CA MET A 191 -1.51 16.23 -13.10
C MET A 191 -0.22 15.42 -12.86
N ALA A 192 -0.31 14.09 -12.82
CA ALA A 192 0.85 13.23 -12.63
C ALA A 192 1.85 13.33 -13.81
N ASP A 193 1.35 13.43 -15.04
CA ASP A 193 2.18 13.63 -16.23
C ASP A 193 2.84 15.01 -16.23
N SER A 194 2.12 16.06 -15.80
CA SER A 194 2.69 17.38 -15.64
C SER A 194 3.87 17.39 -14.65
N LEU A 195 3.77 16.63 -13.56
CA LEU A 195 4.86 16.49 -12.59
C LEU A 195 6.06 15.70 -13.14
N LEU A 196 5.84 14.71 -14.01
CA LEU A 196 6.93 13.93 -14.63
C LEU A 196 7.81 14.77 -15.56
N THR A 197 7.27 15.86 -16.12
CA THR A 197 8.04 16.76 -16.99
C THR A 197 8.89 17.78 -16.22
N ILE A 198 8.69 17.91 -14.91
CA ILE A 198 9.43 18.87 -14.09
C ILE A 198 10.90 18.45 -13.96
N ASP A 199 11.80 19.36 -14.36
CA ASP A 199 13.19 19.29 -13.97
C ASP A 199 13.34 19.69 -12.49
N PRO A 200 13.77 18.78 -11.59
CA PRO A 200 13.92 19.08 -10.16
C PRO A 200 14.94 20.19 -9.87
N PHE A 201 15.80 20.55 -10.82
CA PHE A 201 16.78 21.62 -10.68
C PHE A 201 16.28 22.96 -11.26
N ARG A 202 15.22 22.95 -12.07
CA ARG A 202 14.66 24.12 -12.76
C ARG A 202 13.15 24.18 -12.54
N ILE A 203 12.76 24.21 -11.27
CA ILE A 203 11.35 24.19 -10.88
C ILE A 203 10.76 25.59 -11.05
N ASP A 204 9.71 25.72 -11.87
CA ASP A 204 8.88 26.93 -11.94
C ASP A 204 7.96 27.00 -10.70
N PRO A 205 8.13 28.00 -9.81
CA PRO A 205 7.28 28.15 -8.64
C PRO A 205 5.80 28.35 -8.99
N LYS A 206 5.48 28.95 -10.15
CA LYS A 206 4.09 29.18 -10.57
C LYS A 206 3.39 27.88 -10.93
N LEU A 207 4.07 27.01 -11.68
CA LEU A 207 3.56 25.67 -12.00
C LEU A 207 3.33 24.85 -10.73
N VAL A 208 4.28 24.87 -9.79
CA VAL A 208 4.15 24.16 -8.51
C VAL A 208 2.98 24.70 -7.68
N SER A 209 2.82 26.03 -7.62
CA SER A 209 1.68 26.64 -6.94
C SER A 209 0.36 26.19 -7.55
N TRP A 210 0.22 26.26 -8.88
CA TRP A 210 -1.00 25.86 -9.58
C TRP A 210 -1.32 24.37 -9.37
N LEU A 211 -0.33 23.49 -9.49
CA LEU A 211 -0.51 22.06 -9.24
C LEU A 211 -0.86 21.78 -7.77
N LYS A 212 -0.32 22.55 -6.83
CA LYS A 212 -0.69 22.45 -5.41
C LYS A 212 -2.13 22.89 -5.20
N ASP A 213 -2.55 24.03 -5.75
CA ASP A 213 -3.93 24.51 -5.62
C ASP A 213 -4.93 23.49 -6.20
N LEU A 214 -4.59 22.89 -7.34
CA LEU A 214 -5.35 21.78 -7.93
C LEU A 214 -5.41 20.58 -6.97
N TYR A 215 -4.27 20.15 -6.43
CA TYR A 215 -4.22 19.05 -5.46
C TYR A 215 -5.03 19.33 -4.19
N ASP A 216 -4.94 20.55 -3.68
CA ASP A 216 -5.63 20.95 -2.45
C ASP A 216 -7.14 20.98 -2.63
N SER A 217 -7.60 21.28 -3.86
CA SER A 217 -9.01 21.23 -4.27
C SER A 217 -9.58 19.80 -4.32
N PHE A 218 -8.73 18.78 -4.40
CA PHE A 218 -9.17 17.39 -4.44
C PHE A 218 -9.77 16.92 -3.12
N THR A 219 -10.77 16.04 -3.23
CA THR A 219 -11.30 15.28 -2.10
C THR A 219 -10.25 14.32 -1.54
N GLU A 220 -10.44 13.82 -0.32
CA GLU A 220 -9.52 12.85 0.28
C GLU A 220 -9.38 11.55 -0.54
N THR A 221 -10.46 11.14 -1.22
CA THR A 221 -10.46 10.00 -2.13
C THR A 221 -9.55 10.25 -3.33
N GLN A 222 -9.71 11.38 -4.02
CA GLN A 222 -8.88 11.78 -5.16
C GLN A 222 -7.41 12.00 -4.74
N LYS A 223 -7.17 12.59 -3.56
CA LYS A 223 -5.81 12.71 -2.97
C LYS A 223 -5.17 11.35 -2.72
N GLY A 224 -5.95 10.35 -2.29
CA GLY A 224 -5.53 8.96 -2.16
C GLY A 224 -5.17 8.35 -3.52
N ALA A 225 -6.08 8.42 -4.49
CA ALA A 225 -5.88 7.91 -5.84
C ALA A 225 -4.66 8.53 -6.53
N PHE A 226 -4.47 9.85 -6.39
CA PHE A 226 -3.27 10.54 -6.89
C PHE A 226 -1.97 9.96 -6.30
N ARG A 227 -1.94 9.69 -4.98
CA ARG A 227 -0.73 9.13 -4.32
C ARG A 227 -0.41 7.73 -4.84
N GLU A 228 -1.42 6.91 -5.08
CA GLU A 228 -1.28 5.58 -5.70
C GLU A 228 -0.79 5.68 -7.13
N LEU A 229 -1.43 6.53 -7.94
CA LEU A 229 -1.03 6.80 -9.31
C LEU A 229 0.41 7.31 -9.41
N ALA A 230 0.77 8.28 -8.57
CA ALA A 230 2.12 8.83 -8.51
C ALA A 230 3.16 7.74 -8.18
N THR A 231 2.79 6.79 -7.31
CA THR A 231 3.64 5.64 -6.98
C THR A 231 3.76 4.68 -8.17
N ARG A 232 2.65 4.38 -8.85
CA ARG A 232 2.62 3.53 -10.06
C ARG A 232 3.46 4.11 -11.20
N LYS A 233 3.37 5.43 -11.42
CA LYS A 233 4.17 6.18 -12.40
C LYS A 233 5.60 6.47 -11.96
N ARG A 234 6.01 6.01 -10.77
CA ARG A 234 7.36 6.20 -10.20
C ARG A 234 7.77 7.68 -10.13
N LEU A 235 6.84 8.56 -9.79
CA LEU A 235 7.16 9.97 -9.55
C LEU A 235 8.19 10.08 -8.43
N HIS A 236 9.22 10.88 -8.66
CA HIS A 236 10.27 11.08 -7.67
C HIS A 236 9.67 11.66 -6.38
N PRO A 237 10.02 11.14 -5.17
CA PRO A 237 9.40 11.55 -3.92
C PRO A 237 9.46 13.06 -3.66
N TYR A 238 10.58 13.70 -4.00
CA TYR A 238 10.75 15.15 -3.92
C TYR A 238 9.73 15.91 -4.77
N ILE A 239 9.59 15.55 -6.06
CA ILE A 239 8.65 16.20 -6.98
C ILE A 239 7.20 16.01 -6.53
N ARG A 240 6.83 14.79 -6.13
CA ARG A 240 5.49 14.51 -5.59
C ARG A 240 5.18 15.42 -4.39
N ARG A 241 6.14 15.61 -3.48
CA ARG A 241 5.93 16.43 -2.28
C ARG A 241 5.85 17.92 -2.54
N LEU A 242 6.34 18.40 -3.68
CA LEU A 242 6.12 19.79 -4.12
C LEU A 242 4.64 20.15 -4.25
N VAL A 243 3.73 19.19 -4.31
CA VAL A 243 2.28 19.45 -4.35
C VAL A 243 1.56 18.87 -3.14
N THR A 244 2.02 17.74 -2.60
CA THR A 244 1.29 17.06 -1.50
C THR A 244 1.57 17.60 -0.10
N ASP A 245 2.67 18.32 0.11
CA ASP A 245 3.07 18.79 1.43
C ASP A 245 2.82 20.30 1.61
N ASP A 246 2.28 20.64 2.79
CA ASP A 246 2.00 22.01 3.20
C ASP A 246 3.21 22.69 3.86
N GLU A 247 3.96 21.94 4.68
CA GLU A 247 5.11 22.48 5.40
C GLU A 247 6.34 22.57 4.51
N ARG A 248 6.80 23.81 4.27
CA ARG A 248 7.98 24.10 3.44
C ARG A 248 8.93 25.04 4.15
N LYS A 249 10.21 24.85 3.88
CA LYS A 249 11.28 25.76 4.29
C LYS A 249 12.24 25.97 3.15
N GLY A 250 12.64 27.21 2.90
CA GLY A 250 13.66 27.51 1.90
C GLY A 250 15.01 26.90 2.28
N ALA A 251 15.83 26.58 1.28
CA ALA A 251 17.18 26.05 1.51
C ALA A 251 18.25 26.76 0.65
N ILE A 252 19.44 26.95 1.22
CA ILE A 252 20.65 27.35 0.51
C ILE A 252 21.59 26.15 0.52
N ILE A 253 21.99 25.68 -0.65
CA ILE A 253 22.85 24.51 -0.81
C ILE A 253 24.25 25.01 -1.11
N ASP A 254 25.21 24.61 -0.27
CA ASP A 254 26.63 24.77 -0.54
C ASP A 254 27.04 23.74 -1.60
N GLY A 255 27.05 24.19 -2.85
CA GLY A 255 27.20 23.33 -4.01
C GLY A 255 28.58 22.71 -4.11
N SER A 256 29.64 23.50 -3.85
CA SER A 256 31.02 23.01 -3.88
C SER A 256 31.25 21.94 -2.80
N ASN A 257 30.75 22.18 -1.59
CA ASN A 257 30.87 21.21 -0.50
C ASN A 257 30.07 19.93 -0.76
N LEU A 258 28.84 20.05 -1.24
CA LEU A 258 27.99 18.90 -1.56
C LEU A 258 28.61 17.99 -2.63
N MET A 259 29.15 18.61 -3.67
CA MET A 259 29.80 17.91 -4.79
C MET A 259 31.05 17.14 -4.36
N MET A 260 31.75 17.63 -3.34
CA MET A 260 32.95 17.01 -2.76
C MET A 260 32.66 16.08 -1.58
N ALA A 261 31.41 15.97 -1.12
CA ALA A 261 31.06 15.26 0.11
C ALA A 261 31.49 13.78 0.07
N GLY A 262 32.51 13.46 0.88
CA GLY A 262 33.07 12.11 1.00
C GLY A 262 33.80 11.61 -0.25
N LEU A 263 34.25 12.52 -1.13
CA LEU A 263 34.93 12.19 -2.39
C LEU A 263 36.27 12.92 -2.52
N TYR A 264 37.18 12.33 -3.31
CA TYR A 264 38.45 12.96 -3.70
C TYR A 264 38.33 13.83 -4.96
N LYS A 265 37.27 13.62 -5.75
CA LYS A 265 36.97 14.38 -6.97
C LYS A 265 35.52 14.86 -6.91
N PRO A 266 35.21 16.01 -7.52
CA PRO A 266 33.86 16.53 -7.56
C PRO A 266 32.94 15.62 -8.39
N ASP A 267 31.74 15.35 -7.87
CA ASP A 267 30.69 14.61 -8.59
C ASP A 267 29.36 15.38 -8.59
N PRO A 268 28.94 15.95 -9.73
CA PRO A 268 27.67 16.70 -9.80
C PRO A 268 26.44 15.80 -9.64
N ARG A 269 26.55 14.48 -9.79
CA ARG A 269 25.41 13.56 -9.56
C ARG A 269 25.06 13.40 -8.08
N ARG A 270 25.90 13.89 -7.16
CA ARG A 270 25.57 13.98 -5.71
C ARG A 270 24.26 14.71 -5.46
N PHE A 271 23.89 15.65 -6.31
CA PHE A 271 22.62 16.37 -6.22
C PHE A 271 21.39 15.48 -6.43
N LEU A 272 21.49 14.41 -7.23
CA LEU A 272 20.39 13.43 -7.37
C LEU A 272 20.16 12.67 -6.06
N LEU A 273 21.25 12.34 -5.35
CA LEU A 273 21.16 11.74 -4.01
C LEU A 273 20.59 12.73 -3.01
N LEU A 274 20.98 14.00 -3.09
CA LEU A 274 20.42 15.05 -2.25
C LEU A 274 18.90 15.18 -2.45
N LEU A 275 18.40 15.16 -3.68
CA LEU A 275 16.96 15.18 -3.97
C LEU A 275 16.22 14.01 -3.32
N ASN A 276 16.79 12.80 -3.32
CA ASN A 276 16.20 11.66 -2.62
C ASN A 276 16.07 11.92 -1.12
N VAL A 277 17.12 12.47 -0.50
CA VAL A 277 17.13 12.79 0.93
C VAL A 277 16.15 13.92 1.25
N MET A 278 16.16 15.00 0.48
CA MET A 278 15.19 16.10 0.62
C MET A 278 13.75 15.60 0.41
N GLY A 279 13.56 14.63 -0.48
CA GLY A 279 12.28 13.99 -0.76
C GLY A 279 11.68 13.25 0.44
N VAL A 280 12.45 12.93 1.47
CA VAL A 280 11.95 12.32 2.72
C VAL A 280 12.10 13.23 3.95
N HIS A 281 12.79 14.37 3.82
CA HIS A 281 13.00 15.33 4.90
C HIS A 281 11.72 16.10 5.28
N LYS A 282 11.53 16.42 6.56
CA LYS A 282 10.42 17.28 7.04
C LYS A 282 10.97 18.44 7.87
N PRO A 283 10.62 19.70 7.56
CA PRO A 283 9.74 20.16 6.47
C PRO A 283 10.38 19.94 5.07
N LEU A 284 9.58 20.05 4.00
CA LEU A 284 10.11 19.96 2.64
C LEU A 284 11.02 21.16 2.35
N LEU A 285 12.24 20.90 1.88
CA LEU A 285 13.22 21.93 1.60
C LEU A 285 13.01 22.51 0.19
N PHE A 286 12.13 23.51 0.08
CA PHE A 286 11.78 24.20 -1.17
C PHE A 286 11.25 25.62 -0.87
N PRO A 287 11.55 26.64 -1.69
CA PRO A 287 12.49 26.62 -2.83
C PRO A 287 13.94 26.51 -2.36
N PHE A 288 14.86 26.13 -3.26
CA PHE A 288 16.27 26.11 -2.94
C PHE A 288 17.11 26.91 -3.94
N LEU A 289 18.24 27.42 -3.44
CA LEU A 289 19.29 28.06 -4.23
C LEU A 289 20.58 27.26 -4.02
N ILE A 290 21.36 27.05 -5.08
CA ILE A 290 22.66 26.40 -5.01
C ILE A 290 23.72 27.47 -5.22
N ILE A 291 24.68 27.55 -4.31
CA ILE A 291 25.81 28.48 -4.42
C ILE A 291 27.08 27.66 -4.54
N PHE A 292 27.80 27.84 -5.64
CA PHE A 292 29.12 27.27 -5.86
C PHE A 292 30.20 28.33 -5.71
N ASP A 293 31.39 27.89 -5.35
CA ASP A 293 32.59 28.72 -5.55
C ASP A 293 32.75 29.03 -7.05
N ALA A 294 33.27 30.22 -7.38
CA ALA A 294 33.49 30.64 -8.75
C ALA A 294 34.38 29.67 -9.55
N ASN A 295 35.28 28.94 -8.87
CA ASN A 295 36.15 27.97 -9.53
C ASN A 295 35.49 26.61 -9.82
N ALA A 296 34.26 26.35 -9.34
CA ALA A 296 33.64 25.03 -9.39
C ALA A 296 33.48 24.49 -10.82
N ASP A 297 33.21 25.37 -11.79
CA ASP A 297 33.07 25.00 -13.19
C ASP A 297 34.35 24.33 -13.75
N HIS A 298 35.52 24.82 -13.35
CA HIS A 298 36.81 24.27 -13.79
C HIS A 298 37.15 22.93 -13.11
N LEU A 299 36.56 22.66 -11.94
CA LEU A 299 36.82 21.44 -11.18
C LEU A 299 36.03 20.24 -11.74
N VAL A 300 34.87 20.48 -12.35
CA VAL A 300 34.00 19.44 -12.91
C VAL A 300 34.50 19.03 -14.30
N GLN A 301 35.40 18.04 -14.32
CA GLN A 301 35.96 17.46 -15.54
C GLN A 301 35.19 16.22 -16.04
N THR A 302 34.47 15.53 -15.15
CA THR A 302 33.65 14.35 -15.46
C THR A 302 32.16 14.70 -15.42
N ASP A 303 31.35 13.99 -16.21
CA ASP A 303 29.90 14.27 -16.33
C ASP A 303 29.58 15.72 -16.75
N ARG A 304 30.39 16.26 -17.66
CA ARG A 304 30.28 17.65 -18.12
C ARG A 304 28.89 17.96 -18.68
N ASP A 305 28.35 17.10 -19.54
CA ASP A 305 27.01 17.29 -20.11
C ASP A 305 25.92 17.45 -19.04
N PHE A 306 26.00 16.65 -17.97
CA PHE A 306 25.07 16.74 -16.84
C PHE A 306 25.24 18.06 -16.09
N TRP A 307 26.49 18.46 -15.84
CA TRP A 307 26.82 19.73 -15.20
C TRP A 307 26.29 20.94 -15.97
N GLU A 308 26.59 20.99 -17.27
CA GLU A 308 26.20 22.11 -18.13
C GLU A 308 24.68 22.21 -18.26
N THR A 309 24.01 21.08 -18.46
CA THR A 309 22.55 21.06 -18.61
C THR A 309 21.83 21.51 -17.34
N ARG A 310 22.29 21.06 -16.16
CA ARG A 310 21.55 21.22 -14.90
C ARG A 310 21.97 22.43 -14.07
N PHE A 311 23.23 22.85 -14.13
CA PHE A 311 23.73 23.91 -13.25
C PHE A 311 24.19 25.16 -14.01
N LEU A 312 24.82 25.02 -15.18
CA LEU A 312 25.19 26.20 -15.97
C LEU A 312 23.94 26.90 -16.49
N ASN A 313 23.92 28.23 -16.37
CA ASN A 313 22.81 29.09 -16.74
C ASN A 313 21.47 28.72 -16.05
N ASN A 314 21.53 28.02 -14.90
CA ASN A 314 20.35 27.74 -14.10
C ASN A 314 20.06 28.95 -13.18
N PRO A 315 18.83 29.51 -13.20
CA PRO A 315 18.49 30.67 -12.36
C PRO A 315 18.55 30.41 -10.85
N SER A 316 18.50 29.14 -10.45
CA SER A 316 18.63 28.72 -9.05
C SER A 316 20.08 28.43 -8.64
N VAL A 317 21.06 28.75 -9.49
CA VAL A 317 22.48 28.51 -9.26
C VAL A 317 23.26 29.82 -9.33
N ILE A 318 24.11 30.07 -8.34
CA ILE A 318 25.01 31.22 -8.28
C ILE A 318 26.46 30.72 -8.17
N PHE A 319 27.35 31.34 -8.92
CA PHE A 319 28.79 31.15 -8.82
C PHE A 319 29.41 32.41 -8.19
N HIS A 320 30.05 32.28 -7.02
CA HIS A 320 30.66 33.40 -6.30
C HIS A 320 31.86 32.94 -5.49
N SER A 321 32.92 33.75 -5.36
CA SER A 321 34.06 33.45 -4.49
C SER A 321 34.40 34.67 -3.61
N PRO A 322 34.51 34.50 -2.28
CA PRO A 322 34.24 33.28 -1.51
C PRO A 322 32.73 32.96 -1.49
N ALA A 323 32.36 31.68 -1.62
CA ALA A 323 30.96 31.25 -1.60
C ALA A 323 30.32 31.36 -0.21
N ASP A 324 31.10 31.10 0.84
CA ASP A 324 30.65 30.99 2.24
C ASP A 324 29.89 32.22 2.74
N GLU A 325 30.40 33.42 2.45
CA GLU A 325 29.76 34.69 2.81
C GLU A 325 28.37 34.82 2.19
N TRP A 326 28.22 34.41 0.93
CA TRP A 326 26.96 34.47 0.22
C TRP A 326 25.97 33.42 0.73
N ILE A 327 26.45 32.21 1.01
CA ILE A 327 25.64 31.14 1.60
C ILE A 327 25.00 31.61 2.89
N LEU A 328 25.79 32.14 3.82
CA LEU A 328 25.31 32.60 5.12
C LEU A 328 24.41 33.83 4.99
N LYS A 329 24.80 34.81 4.17
CA LYS A 329 24.01 36.01 3.91
C LYS A 329 22.62 35.67 3.38
N PHE A 330 22.53 34.87 2.31
CA PHE A 330 21.23 34.48 1.74
C PHE A 330 20.40 33.67 2.72
N ALA A 331 21.03 32.77 3.50
CA ALA A 331 20.32 31.97 4.49
C ALA A 331 19.71 32.84 5.60
N GLN A 332 20.43 33.86 6.08
CA GLN A 332 19.93 34.81 7.08
C GLN A 332 18.82 35.69 6.50
N GLU A 333 19.07 36.35 5.36
CA GLU A 333 18.13 37.28 4.75
C GLU A 333 16.80 36.60 4.39
N LYS A 334 16.86 35.37 3.87
CA LYS A 334 15.68 34.60 3.45
C LYS A 334 15.15 33.62 4.49
N ARG A 335 15.78 33.54 5.67
CA ARG A 335 15.45 32.61 6.76
C ARG A 335 15.41 31.14 6.30
N CYS A 336 16.37 30.76 5.46
CA CYS A 336 16.51 29.42 4.90
C CYS A 336 17.37 28.53 5.79
N ALA A 337 17.23 27.21 5.64
CA ALA A 337 18.23 26.26 6.12
C ALA A 337 19.42 26.22 5.16
N VAL A 338 20.62 25.96 5.66
CA VAL A 338 21.83 25.71 4.84
C VAL A 338 22.07 24.22 4.76
N ILE A 339 22.36 23.70 3.57
CA ILE A 339 22.84 22.33 3.37
C ILE A 339 24.33 22.39 3.08
N SER A 340 25.16 22.04 4.06
CA SER A 340 26.61 21.93 3.92
C SER A 340 27.18 20.96 4.97
N ASN A 341 28.29 20.32 4.65
CA ASN A 341 29.11 19.61 5.63
C ASN A 341 30.21 20.48 6.23
N ASP A 342 30.44 21.67 5.68
CA ASP A 342 31.24 22.69 6.36
C ASP A 342 30.47 23.21 7.57
N ARG A 343 31.21 23.53 8.61
CA ARG A 343 30.66 24.18 9.79
C ARG A 343 30.67 25.70 9.65
N PHE A 344 31.46 26.32 8.76
CA PHE A 344 31.64 27.77 8.69
C PHE A 344 32.17 28.34 10.02
N ARG A 345 33.33 27.86 10.50
CA ARG A 345 33.90 28.24 11.82
C ARG A 345 34.33 29.69 11.92
N ASP A 346 34.65 30.30 10.80
CA ASP A 346 35.20 31.65 10.74
C ASP A 346 34.12 32.74 10.62
N TYR A 347 32.84 32.35 10.68
CA TYR A 347 31.70 33.24 10.49
C TYR A 347 30.75 33.25 11.69
N GLU A 348 30.12 34.40 11.97
CA GLU A 348 29.08 34.52 13.00
C GLU A 348 27.78 33.80 12.57
N ARG A 349 27.43 32.73 13.27
CA ARG A 349 26.36 31.79 12.87
C ARG A 349 25.00 32.03 13.51
N SER A 350 24.82 33.09 14.29
CA SER A 350 23.90 33.14 15.45
C SER A 350 22.40 32.96 15.17
N SER A 351 21.97 32.57 13.97
CA SER A 351 20.57 32.25 13.67
C SER A 351 20.34 31.28 12.48
N VAL A 352 21.37 30.65 11.91
CA VAL A 352 21.21 29.83 10.68
C VAL A 352 21.20 28.34 11.01
N GLU A 353 20.16 27.64 10.57
CA GLU A 353 20.07 26.18 10.66
C GLU A 353 20.98 25.53 9.60
N ILE A 354 21.93 24.69 10.02
CA ILE A 354 22.83 23.98 9.10
C ILE A 354 22.54 22.47 9.15
N LEU A 355 22.19 21.93 7.98
CA LEU A 355 21.86 20.54 7.72
C LEU A 355 23.02 19.84 7.00
N ARG A 356 23.61 18.84 7.63
CA ARG A 356 24.71 18.05 7.05
C ARG A 356 24.20 16.96 6.14
N PHE A 357 24.80 16.84 4.95
CA PHE A 357 24.47 15.81 3.97
C PHE A 357 25.38 14.60 4.12
N ALA A 358 24.78 13.47 4.51
CA ALA A 358 25.44 12.17 4.61
C ALA A 358 24.79 11.19 3.61
N PRO A 359 25.28 11.14 2.35
CA PRO A 359 24.67 10.35 1.29
C PRO A 359 24.59 8.86 1.64
N GLU A 360 25.61 8.32 2.32
CA GLU A 360 25.69 6.93 2.74
C GLU A 360 24.65 6.54 3.79
N LYS A 361 24.11 7.52 4.54
CA LYS A 361 23.05 7.31 5.52
C LYS A 361 21.67 7.69 5.00
N GLY A 362 21.58 8.31 3.83
CA GLY A 362 20.33 8.77 3.22
C GLY A 362 19.57 9.79 4.05
N LYS A 363 20.25 10.63 4.84
CA LYS A 363 19.63 11.57 5.79
C LYS A 363 20.36 12.92 5.84
N LEU A 364 19.61 13.95 6.23
CA LEU A 364 20.13 15.24 6.69
C LEU A 364 20.17 15.25 8.21
N TYR A 365 21.18 15.90 8.79
CA TYR A 365 21.36 16.00 10.24
C TYR A 365 21.54 17.45 10.66
N LEU A 366 20.84 17.87 11.71
CA LEU A 366 21.07 19.17 12.35
C LEU A 366 22.49 19.17 12.97
N THR A 367 23.19 20.29 12.81
CA THR A 367 24.55 20.48 13.35
C THR A 367 24.55 21.16 14.70
#